data_AF-A0A0L0WD87-F1
#
_entry.id   AF-A0A0L0WD87-F1
#
_cell.length_a   1.000
_cell.length_b   1.000
_cell.length_c   1.000
_cell.angle_alpha   90.00
_cell.angle_beta   90.00
_cell.angle_gamma   90.00
#
_symmetry.space_group_name_H-M   'P 1'
#
loop_
_entity.id
_entity.type
_entity.pdbx_description
1 polymer ?
#
loop_
_entity_poly.entity_id
_entity_poly.type
_entity_poly.pdbx_seq_one_letter_code
_entity_poly.pdbx_strand_id
1 'polypeptide(L)'
;MNIDFESELINNFKTRNIELTFFETLEETKNKIIELIPKKSTVGIGNSKTLKDMNISQVLNERGNIVFDKTLAKNKEESKAMKKKSLLSDWFITGTNAISKDGHIVNIDLVVID
;
A
#
# COMPACT_ATOMS: atom_id res chain seq x y z
N MET A 1 -21.69 -7.49 -7.93
CA MET A 1 -21.44 -6.15 -7.34
C MET A 1 -22.75 -5.37 -7.23
N ASN A 2 -22.94 -4.63 -6.15
CA ASN A 2 -24.12 -3.76 -5.95
C ASN A 2 -23.69 -2.31 -6.26
N ILE A 3 -24.04 -1.82 -7.45
CA ILE A 3 -23.59 -0.55 -8.02
C ILE A 3 -23.87 0.65 -7.08
N ASP A 4 -24.95 0.57 -6.30
CA ASP A 4 -25.34 1.64 -5.38
C ASP A 4 -24.34 1.78 -4.22
N PHE A 5 -23.82 0.67 -3.72
CA PHE A 5 -22.88 0.65 -2.58
C PHE A 5 -21.49 1.19 -2.95
N GLU A 6 -20.97 0.80 -4.11
CA GLU A 6 -19.67 1.28 -4.59
C GLU A 6 -19.70 2.78 -4.87
N SER A 7 -20.78 3.25 -5.51
CA SER A 7 -21.00 4.67 -5.78
C SER A 7 -21.09 5.50 -4.49
N GLU A 8 -21.79 4.98 -3.48
CA GLU A 8 -21.86 5.59 -2.15
C GLU A 8 -20.46 5.70 -1.51
N LEU A 9 -19.68 4.61 -1.47
CA LEU A 9 -18.33 4.64 -0.90
C LEU A 9 -17.41 5.62 -1.62
N ILE A 10 -17.41 5.61 -2.95
CA ILE A 10 -16.58 6.53 -3.75
C ILE A 10 -16.91 7.98 -3.38
N ASN A 11 -18.19 8.33 -3.29
CA ASN A 11 -18.61 9.67 -2.92
C ASN A 11 -18.16 10.03 -1.49
N ASN A 12 -18.33 9.14 -0.52
CA ASN A 12 -17.97 9.40 0.87
C ASN A 12 -16.46 9.58 1.05
N PHE A 13 -15.63 8.76 0.38
CA PHE A 13 -14.18 8.92 0.40
C PHE A 13 -13.70 10.16 -0.36
N LYS A 14 -14.37 10.50 -1.47
CA LYS A 14 -14.05 11.70 -2.26
C LYS A 14 -14.24 12.99 -1.47
N THR A 15 -15.23 13.07 -0.56
CA THR A 15 -15.38 14.23 0.35
C THR A 15 -14.17 14.46 1.27
N ARG A 16 -13.32 13.45 1.41
CA ARG A 16 -12.08 13.47 2.21
C ARG A 16 -10.81 13.54 1.35
N ASN A 17 -10.95 13.85 0.06
CA ASN A 17 -9.87 13.87 -0.93
C ASN A 17 -9.15 12.52 -1.08
N ILE A 18 -9.90 11.41 -0.93
CA ILE A 18 -9.39 10.07 -1.16
C ILE A 18 -10.10 9.49 -2.37
N GLU A 19 -9.33 9.11 -3.38
CA GLU A 19 -9.84 8.41 -4.56
C GLU A 19 -9.94 6.90 -4.27
N LEU A 20 -11.05 6.29 -4.66
CA LEU A 20 -11.25 4.85 -4.57
C LEU A 20 -11.41 4.24 -5.95
N THR A 21 -10.87 3.03 -6.11
CA THR A 21 -11.07 2.20 -7.28
C THR A 21 -11.21 0.75 -6.82
N PHE A 22 -12.18 0.04 -7.38
CA PHE A 22 -12.44 -1.36 -7.07
C PHE A 22 -11.82 -2.26 -8.14
N PHE A 23 -11.32 -3.41 -7.70
CA PHE A 23 -10.74 -4.44 -8.55
C PHE A 23 -11.28 -5.78 -8.10
N GLU A 24 -11.60 -6.65 -9.05
CA GLU A 24 -12.13 -7.99 -8.75
C GLU A 24 -11.02 -8.95 -8.35
N THR A 25 -9.78 -8.68 -8.78
CA THR A 25 -8.64 -9.56 -8.55
C THR A 25 -7.41 -8.84 -8.01
N LEU A 26 -6.56 -9.63 -7.32
CA LEU A 26 -5.24 -9.17 -6.91
C LEU A 26 -4.35 -8.79 -8.10
N GLU A 27 -4.53 -9.45 -9.24
CA GLU A 27 -3.74 -9.18 -10.45
C GLU A 27 -4.06 -7.81 -11.04
N GLU A 28 -5.35 -7.47 -11.15
CA GLU A 28 -5.81 -6.14 -11.59
C GLU A 28 -5.30 -5.04 -10.64
N THR A 29 -5.42 -5.28 -9.33
CA THR A 29 -4.91 -4.37 -8.29
C THR A 29 -3.41 -4.13 -8.47
N LYS A 30 -2.62 -5.22 -8.60
CA LYS A 30 -1.17 -5.16 -8.80
C LYS A 30 -0.80 -4.36 -10.05
N ASN A 31 -1.49 -4.61 -11.16
CA ASN A 31 -1.25 -3.90 -12.42
C ASN A 31 -1.54 -2.40 -12.29
N LYS A 32 -2.64 -2.02 -11.60
CA LYS A 32 -2.93 -0.61 -11.36
C LYS A 32 -1.87 0.07 -10.51
N ILE A 33 -1.42 -0.57 -9.43
CA ILE A 33 -0.35 -0.04 -8.58
C ILE A 33 0.90 0.26 -9.42
N ILE A 34 1.31 -0.68 -10.28
CA ILE A 34 2.48 -0.52 -11.15
C ILE A 34 2.28 0.63 -12.15
N GLU A 35 1.10 0.77 -12.72
CA GLU A 35 0.74 1.86 -13.64
C GLU A 35 0.86 3.23 -12.98
N LEU A 36 0.34 3.37 -11.74
CA LEU A 36 0.31 4.63 -11.00
C LEU A 36 1.71 5.12 -10.59
N ILE A 37 2.60 4.19 -10.23
CA ILE A 37 3.91 4.52 -9.68
C ILE A 37 4.90 4.83 -10.81
N PRO A 38 5.50 6.04 -10.85
CA PRO A 38 6.53 6.39 -11.82
C PRO A 38 7.79 5.51 -11.68
N LYS A 39 8.44 5.14 -12.78
CA LYS A 39 9.64 4.27 -12.74
C LYS A 39 10.80 4.82 -11.92
N LYS A 40 10.96 6.15 -11.84
CA LYS A 40 12.08 6.81 -11.15
C LYS A 40 11.76 7.18 -9.70
N SER A 41 10.60 6.82 -9.17
CA SER A 41 10.25 7.12 -7.78
C SER A 41 10.81 6.07 -6.81
N THR A 42 11.04 6.52 -5.58
CA THR A 42 11.25 5.66 -4.43
C THR A 42 9.91 5.15 -3.90
N VAL A 43 9.87 3.90 -3.46
CA VAL A 43 8.64 3.25 -2.99
C VAL A 43 8.85 2.59 -1.64
N GLY A 44 8.13 3.04 -0.62
CA GLY A 44 8.07 2.41 0.68
C GLY A 44 6.96 1.37 0.75
N ILE A 45 7.25 0.20 1.32
CA ILE A 45 6.28 -0.89 1.47
C ILE A 45 5.94 -1.13 2.95
N GLY A 46 4.65 -1.03 3.27
CA GLY A 46 4.08 -1.41 4.55
C GLY A 46 3.97 -2.92 4.70
N ASN A 47 3.92 -3.41 5.94
CA ASN A 47 3.82 -4.84 6.24
C ASN A 47 2.39 -5.35 6.05
N SER A 48 1.98 -5.57 4.80
CA SER A 48 0.67 -6.12 4.44
C SER A 48 0.80 -7.53 3.85
N LYS A 49 -0.06 -8.45 4.30
CA LYS A 49 -0.12 -9.82 3.75
C LYS A 49 -0.51 -9.79 2.27
N THR A 50 -1.49 -8.98 1.90
CA THR A 50 -1.94 -8.80 0.51
C THR A 50 -0.81 -8.33 -0.41
N LEU A 51 0.02 -7.39 0.05
CA LEU A 51 1.18 -6.90 -0.73
C LEU A 51 2.25 -7.98 -0.92
N LYS A 52 2.46 -8.85 0.09
CA LYS A 52 3.35 -10.01 -0.02
C LYS A 52 2.80 -11.05 -0.99
N ASP A 53 1.49 -11.32 -0.94
CA ASP A 53 0.86 -12.33 -1.78
C ASP A 53 0.89 -11.95 -3.27
N MET A 54 0.87 -10.66 -3.60
CA MET A 54 1.07 -10.17 -4.97
C MET A 54 2.54 -9.91 -5.33
N ASN A 55 3.48 -10.17 -4.41
CA ASN A 55 4.92 -9.99 -4.58
C ASN A 55 5.34 -8.58 -5.08
N ILE A 56 4.65 -7.54 -4.61
CA ILE A 56 4.78 -6.19 -5.20
C ILE A 56 6.20 -5.62 -5.06
N SER A 57 6.88 -5.92 -3.95
CA SER A 57 8.24 -5.42 -3.69
C SER A 57 9.23 -5.94 -4.72
N GLN A 58 9.15 -7.21 -5.11
CA GLN A 58 9.99 -7.80 -6.15
C GLN A 58 9.66 -7.19 -7.52
N VAL A 59 8.37 -7.13 -7.88
CA VAL A 59 7.92 -6.63 -9.19
C VAL A 59 8.37 -5.18 -9.42
N LEU A 60 8.26 -4.32 -8.41
CA LEU A 60 8.70 -2.93 -8.51
C LEU A 60 10.23 -2.81 -8.60
N ASN A 61 10.98 -3.62 -7.83
CA ASN A 61 12.44 -3.66 -7.94
C ASN A 61 12.91 -4.10 -9.34
N GLU A 62 12.33 -5.18 -9.88
CA GLU A 62 12.66 -5.69 -11.22
C GLU A 62 12.31 -4.69 -12.33
N ARG A 63 11.25 -3.89 -12.13
CA ARG A 63 10.87 -2.79 -13.03
C ARG A 63 11.85 -1.60 -12.98
N GLY A 64 12.70 -1.53 -11.96
CA GLY A 64 13.73 -0.50 -11.79
C GLY A 64 13.40 0.60 -10.76
N ASN A 65 12.33 0.44 -9.98
CA ASN A 65 12.06 1.33 -8.85
C ASN A 65 13.02 1.08 -7.69
N ILE A 66 13.29 2.10 -6.86
CA ILE A 66 14.01 1.92 -5.60
C ILE A 66 12.99 1.58 -4.51
N VAL A 67 12.99 0.33 -4.03
CA VAL A 67 12.00 -0.15 -3.06
C VAL A 67 12.58 -0.28 -1.65
N PHE A 68 11.88 0.26 -0.65
CA PHE A 68 12.19 0.16 0.77
C PHE A 68 11.15 -0.70 1.50
N ASP A 69 11.43 -2.00 1.58
CA ASP A 69 10.62 -2.99 2.30
C ASP A 69 11.42 -3.58 3.47
N LYS A 70 11.03 -3.22 4.70
CA LYS A 70 11.72 -3.65 5.93
C LYS A 70 11.69 -5.18 6.14
N THR A 71 10.79 -5.89 5.47
CA THR A 71 10.65 -7.36 5.62
C THR A 71 11.73 -8.12 4.85
N LEU A 72 12.44 -7.43 3.94
CA LEU A 72 13.57 -7.97 3.20
C LEU A 72 14.93 -7.71 3.89
N ALA A 73 14.93 -7.00 5.02
CA ALA A 73 16.15 -6.68 5.75
C ALA A 73 16.77 -7.93 6.40
N LYS A 74 18.11 -8.00 6.39
CA LYS A 74 18.86 -9.15 6.94
C LYS A 74 19.06 -9.06 8.44
N ASN A 75 18.98 -7.86 9.01
CA ASN A 75 19.18 -7.61 10.43
C ASN A 75 18.36 -6.41 10.93
N LYS A 76 18.33 -6.23 12.27
CA LYS A 76 17.53 -5.18 12.92
C LYS A 76 17.96 -3.76 12.52
N GLU A 77 19.25 -3.52 12.32
CA GLU A 77 19.78 -2.19 11.95
C GLU A 77 19.34 -1.80 10.54
N GLU A 78 19.49 -2.72 9.59
CA GLU A 78 19.03 -2.57 8.21
C GLU A 78 17.51 -2.38 8.16
N SER A 79 16.75 -3.17 8.94
CA SER A 79 15.28 -3.04 9.03
C SER A 79 14.87 -1.65 9.53
N LYS A 80 15.58 -1.13 10.55
CA LYS A 80 15.36 0.21 11.09
C LYS A 80 15.69 1.30 10.07
N ALA A 81 16.79 1.15 9.32
CA ALA A 81 17.19 2.07 8.27
C ALA A 81 16.19 2.07 7.10
N MET A 82 15.76 0.89 6.63
CA MET A 82 14.73 0.73 5.60
C MET A 82 13.40 1.32 6.03
N LYS A 83 12.96 1.09 7.29
CA LYS A 83 11.72 1.68 7.81
C LYS A 83 11.76 3.21 7.74
N LYS A 84 12.88 3.84 8.12
CA LYS A 84 13.05 5.30 8.01
C LYS A 84 12.96 5.78 6.57
N LYS A 85 13.65 5.11 5.64
CA LYS A 85 13.63 5.47 4.21
C LYS A 85 12.24 5.27 3.59
N SER A 86 11.53 4.22 3.99
CA SER A 86 10.18 3.89 3.53
C SER A 86 9.19 5.02 3.85
N LEU A 87 9.26 5.59 5.05
CA LEU A 87 8.41 6.72 5.46
C LEU A 87 8.71 8.05 4.72
N LEU A 88 9.87 8.14 4.06
CA LEU A 88 10.32 9.32 3.30
C LEU A 88 10.28 9.08 1.79
N SER A 89 9.70 7.97 1.36
CA SER A 89 9.59 7.63 -0.06
C SER A 89 8.57 8.51 -0.76
N ASP A 90 8.71 8.65 -2.07
CA ASP A 90 7.75 9.40 -2.91
C ASP A 90 6.36 8.74 -2.89
N TRP A 91 6.34 7.41 -2.80
CA TRP A 91 5.12 6.60 -2.75
C TRP A 91 5.20 5.59 -1.61
N PHE A 92 4.19 5.55 -0.74
CA PHE A 92 4.08 4.54 0.30
C PHE A 92 2.84 3.66 0.07
N ILE A 93 3.04 2.35 -0.02
CA ILE A 93 1.96 1.39 -0.25
C ILE A 93 1.73 0.61 1.03
N THR A 94 0.48 0.58 1.50
CA THR A 94 0.09 -0.18 2.68
C THR A 94 -1.29 -0.78 2.53
N GLY A 95 -1.58 -1.81 3.32
CA GLY A 95 -2.95 -2.22 3.59
C GLY A 95 -3.58 -1.37 4.70
N THR A 96 -4.88 -1.59 4.91
CA THR A 96 -5.62 -1.10 6.07
C THR A 96 -6.40 -2.23 6.71
N ASN A 97 -6.70 -2.14 8.01
CA ASN A 97 -7.46 -3.18 8.70
C ASN A 97 -8.94 -3.15 8.33
N ALA A 98 -9.50 -1.95 8.17
CA ALA A 98 -10.89 -1.77 7.76
C ALA A 98 -11.12 -0.39 7.14
N ILE A 99 -12.19 -0.29 6.37
CA ILE A 99 -12.77 0.98 5.93
C ILE A 99 -14.22 1.06 6.39
N SER A 100 -14.69 2.27 6.69
CA SER A 100 -16.11 2.52 7.01
C SER A 100 -16.87 3.03 5.79
N LYS A 101 -18.19 2.88 5.81
CA LYS A 101 -19.08 3.47 4.78
C LYS A 101 -18.99 4.99 4.75
N ASP A 102 -18.72 5.63 5.90
CA ASP A 102 -18.60 7.09 6.05
C ASP A 102 -17.24 7.67 5.60
N GLY A 103 -16.41 6.87 4.93
CA GLY A 103 -15.14 7.31 4.38
C GLY A 103 -13.97 7.27 5.37
N HIS A 104 -14.01 6.46 6.43
CA HIS A 104 -12.90 6.34 7.37
C HIS A 104 -12.00 5.14 7.07
N ILE A 105 -10.70 5.34 7.26
CA ILE A 105 -9.67 4.30 7.20
C ILE A 105 -9.29 3.96 8.65
N VAL A 106 -9.31 2.68 9.01
CA VAL A 106 -8.98 2.21 10.35
C VAL A 106 -7.68 1.40 10.29
N ASN A 107 -6.64 1.96 10.89
CA ASN A 107 -5.37 1.27 11.11
C ASN A 107 -5.12 1.15 12.61
N ILE A 108 -5.05 -0.08 13.11
CA ILE A 108 -4.72 -0.39 14.50
C ILE A 108 -3.37 -1.10 14.48
N ASP A 109 -2.31 -0.32 14.66
CA ASP A 109 -0.96 -0.86 14.80
C ASP A 109 -0.67 -1.07 16.30
N LEU A 110 -0.72 -2.33 16.74
CA LEU A 110 -0.10 -2.71 18.01
C LEU A 110 1.42 -2.66 17.82
N VAL A 111 2.07 -1.64 18.38
CA VAL A 111 3.51 -1.68 18.61
C VAL A 111 3.75 -2.66 19.75
N VAL A 112 4.06 -3.91 19.44
CA VAL A 112 4.73 -4.77 20.41
C VAL A 112 6.13 -4.19 20.58
N ILE A 113 6.37 -3.56 21.72
CA ILE A 113 7.71 -3.18 22.15
C ILE A 113 8.30 -4.45 22.75
N ASP A 114 9.11 -5.16 21.98
CA ASP A 114 10.00 -6.20 22.49
C ASP A 114 11.17 -5.56 23.26
#